data_AF-A0A5P2H9D1-F1
#
_entry.id   AF-A0A5P2H9D1-F1
#
_cell.length_a   1.000
_cell.length_b   1.000
_cell.length_c   1.000
_cell.angle_alpha   90.00
_cell.angle_beta   90.00
_cell.angle_gamma   90.00
#
_symmetry.space_group_name_H-M   'P 1'
#
loop_
_entity.id
_entity.type
_entity.pdbx_description
1 polymer ?
#
loop_
_entity_poly.entity_id
_entity_poly.type
_entity_poly.pdbx_seq_one_letter_code
_entity_poly.pdbx_strand_id
1 'polypeptide(L)'
;MSLATLHTDAHRRLTTFRGYPARLATRVATGVAVRVFRLNPAAAVDMHAWHTRADQVDVPPPDDLVSDGRALSFALIGIATKRPLFLIGALAALAALPFLILSKLL
;
A
#
# COMPACT_ATOMS: atom_id res chain seq x y z
N MET A 1 -0.54 -15.93 -35.76
CA MET A 1 -0.04 -15.16 -34.60
C MET A 1 1.47 -15.21 -34.60
N SER A 2 2.18 -14.08 -34.52
CA SER A 2 3.64 -14.04 -34.63
C SER A 2 4.31 -14.09 -33.24
N LEU A 3 5.54 -14.61 -33.17
CA LEU A 3 6.36 -14.65 -31.95
C LEU A 3 6.50 -13.27 -31.27
N ALA A 4 6.49 -12.18 -32.04
CA ALA A 4 6.55 -10.81 -31.53
C ALA A 4 5.32 -10.41 -30.70
N THR A 5 4.13 -10.88 -31.09
CA THR A 5 2.89 -10.64 -30.31
C THR A 5 2.90 -11.37 -28.97
N LEU A 6 3.50 -12.57 -28.90
CA LEU A 6 3.58 -13.38 -27.69
C LEU A 6 4.57 -12.79 -26.67
N HIS A 7 5.71 -12.26 -27.14
CA HIS A 7 6.67 -11.54 -26.29
C HIS A 7 6.09 -10.25 -25.69
N THR A 8 5.32 -9.50 -26.49
CA THR A 8 4.71 -8.23 -26.04
C THR A 8 3.64 -8.49 -24.97
N ASP A 9 2.81 -9.52 -25.15
CA ASP A 9 1.80 -9.90 -24.15
C ASP A 9 2.42 -10.49 -22.88
N ALA A 10 3.47 -11.30 -23.00
CA ALA A 10 4.21 -11.82 -21.86
C ALA A 10 4.80 -10.67 -21.03
N HIS A 11 5.40 -9.67 -21.70
CA HIS A 11 5.95 -8.50 -21.03
C HIS A 11 4.88 -7.66 -20.34
N ARG A 12 3.73 -7.45 -21.00
CA ARG A 12 2.59 -6.70 -20.44
C ARG A 12 1.96 -7.40 -19.23
N ARG A 13 1.85 -8.73 -19.27
CA ARG A 13 1.35 -9.53 -18.13
C ARG A 13 2.34 -9.50 -16.97
N LEU A 14 3.64 -9.61 -17.26
CA LEU A 14 4.68 -9.58 -16.23
C LEU A 14 4.78 -8.23 -15.52
N THR A 15 4.66 -7.11 -16.24
CA THR A 15 4.60 -5.77 -15.64
C THR A 15 3.34 -5.57 -14.80
N THR A 16 2.20 -6.07 -15.26
CA THR A 16 0.94 -6.04 -14.49
C THR A 16 1.06 -6.87 -13.21
N PHE A 17 1.65 -8.05 -13.29
CA PHE A 17 1.83 -8.94 -12.14
C PHE A 17 2.80 -8.35 -11.11
N ARG A 18 3.86 -7.67 -11.56
CA ARG A 18 4.79 -6.94 -10.69
C ARG A 18 4.11 -5.76 -9.98
N GLY A 19 3.13 -5.09 -10.61
CA GLY A 19 2.38 -3.98 -10.02
C GLY A 19 1.23 -4.40 -9.09
N TYR A 20 0.80 -5.66 -9.14
CA TYR A 20 -0.31 -6.19 -8.34
C TYR A 20 -0.12 -6.02 -6.82
N PRO A 21 1.02 -6.39 -6.20
CA PRO A 21 1.20 -6.23 -4.75
C PRO A 21 1.13 -4.76 -4.31
N ALA A 22 1.65 -3.84 -5.11
CA ALA A 22 1.54 -2.40 -4.83
C ALA A 22 0.08 -1.93 -4.84
N ARG A 23 -0.70 -2.33 -5.85
CA ARG A 23 -2.14 -2.00 -5.94
C ARG A 23 -2.96 -2.62 -4.80
N LEU A 24 -2.60 -3.82 -4.36
CA LEU A 24 -3.27 -4.48 -3.24
C LEU A 24 -2.97 -3.73 -1.93
N ALA A 25 -1.69 -3.47 -1.66
CA ALA A 25 -1.26 -2.77 -0.45
C ALA A 25 -1.91 -1.39 -0.33
N THR A 26 -1.95 -0.61 -1.42
CA THR A 26 -2.59 0.71 -1.41
C THR A 26 -4.08 0.63 -1.18
N ARG A 27 -4.80 -0.30 -1.83
CA ARG A 27 -6.23 -0.51 -1.58
C ARG A 27 -6.54 -0.85 -0.13
N VAL A 28 -5.76 -1.75 0.47
CA VAL A 28 -5.94 -2.13 1.87
C VAL A 28 -5.63 -0.96 2.80
N ALA A 29 -4.51 -0.26 2.59
CA ALA A 29 -4.13 0.91 3.37
C ALA A 29 -5.19 2.03 3.31
N THR A 30 -5.70 2.34 2.12
CA THR A 30 -6.80 3.31 1.94
C THR A 30 -8.06 2.84 2.66
N GLY A 31 -8.42 1.56 2.55
CA GLY A 31 -9.59 1.01 3.25
C GLY A 31 -9.47 1.13 4.77
N VAL A 32 -8.29 0.86 5.32
CA VAL A 32 -7.99 1.02 6.75
C VAL A 32 -7.99 2.50 7.15
N ALA A 33 -7.35 3.37 6.37
CA ALA A 33 -7.34 4.82 6.60
C ALA A 33 -8.76 5.42 6.66
N VAL A 34 -9.62 5.04 5.72
CA VAL A 34 -10.99 5.54 5.65
C VAL A 34 -11.87 4.95 6.77
N ARG A 35 -11.79 3.63 7.03
CA ARG A 35 -12.68 2.97 7.98
C ARG A 35 -12.25 3.10 9.44
N VAL A 36 -10.96 2.94 9.72
CA VAL A 36 -10.41 2.92 11.08
C VAL A 36 -10.07 4.33 11.53
N PHE A 37 -9.39 5.10 10.67
CA PHE A 37 -8.92 6.45 10.99
C PHE A 37 -9.89 7.56 10.54
N ARG A 38 -11.09 7.19 10.03
CA ARG A 38 -12.12 8.12 9.52
C ARG A 38 -11.57 9.16 8.53
N LEU A 39 -10.54 8.79 7.76
CA LEU A 39 -9.94 9.68 6.79
C LEU A 39 -10.89 9.91 5.62
N ASN A 40 -10.95 11.14 5.12
CA ASN A 40 -11.65 11.43 3.86
C ASN A 40 -10.99 10.66 2.72
N PRO A 41 -11.72 9.88 1.89
CA PRO A 41 -11.14 9.17 0.76
C PRO A 41 -10.38 10.06 -0.23
N ALA A 42 -10.79 11.32 -0.40
CA ALA A 42 -10.05 12.29 -1.22
C ALA A 42 -8.65 12.55 -0.65
N ALA A 43 -8.55 12.78 0.66
CA ALA A 43 -7.27 12.97 1.33
C ALA A 43 -6.36 11.73 1.20
N ALA A 44 -6.91 10.52 1.21
CA ALA A 44 -6.13 9.30 0.99
C ALA A 44 -5.50 9.25 -0.42
N VAL A 45 -6.21 9.75 -1.44
CA VAL A 45 -5.69 9.88 -2.81
C VAL A 45 -4.57 10.92 -2.85
N ASP A 46 -4.76 12.06 -2.20
CA ASP A 46 -3.76 13.13 -2.14
C ASP A 46 -2.47 12.65 -1.45
N MET A 47 -2.59 11.92 -0.35
CA MET A 47 -1.47 11.29 0.35
C MET A 47 -0.72 10.30 -0.55
N HIS A 48 -1.44 9.46 -1.29
CA HIS A 48 -0.81 8.51 -2.21
C HIS A 48 -0.10 9.23 -3.36
N ALA A 49 -0.73 10.26 -3.93
CA ALA A 49 -0.15 11.09 -4.98
C ALA A 49 1.08 11.85 -4.49
N TRP A 50 1.10 12.27 -3.22
CA TRP A 50 2.26 12.88 -2.59
C TRP A 50 3.39 11.86 -2.46
N HIS A 51 3.14 10.69 -1.85
CA HIS A 51 4.17 9.65 -1.64
C HIS A 51 4.78 9.13 -2.94
N THR A 52 4.00 9.11 -4.02
CA THR A 52 4.48 8.70 -5.35
C THR A 52 5.41 9.75 -5.98
N ARG A 53 5.22 11.04 -5.66
CA ARG A 53 6.05 12.15 -6.15
C ARG A 53 7.27 12.42 -5.26
N ALA A 54 7.13 12.17 -3.96
CA ALA A 54 8.14 12.46 -2.94
C ALA A 54 9.41 11.59 -3.04
N ASP A 55 9.45 10.56 -3.90
CA ASP A 55 10.70 9.84 -4.19
C ASP A 55 11.70 10.66 -5.02
N GLN A 56 11.30 11.81 -5.57
CA GLN A 56 12.15 12.62 -6.44
C GLN A 56 12.89 13.75 -5.70
N VAL A 57 12.43 14.16 -4.52
CA VAL A 57 13.00 15.27 -3.75
C VAL A 57 12.68 15.03 -2.26
N ASP A 58 13.62 15.34 -1.36
CA ASP A 58 13.46 15.22 0.10
C ASP A 58 12.50 16.32 0.62
N VAL A 59 11.26 16.27 0.16
CA VAL A 59 10.21 17.26 0.44
C VAL A 59 9.56 16.88 1.76
N PRO A 60 9.44 17.82 2.73
CA PRO A 60 8.69 17.56 3.94
C PRO A 60 7.21 17.31 3.60
N PRO A 61 6.52 16.45 4.37
CA PRO A 61 5.10 16.22 4.16
C PRO A 61 4.33 17.52 4.45
N PRO A 62 3.31 17.85 3.64
CA PRO A 62 2.55 19.07 3.83
C PRO A 62 1.65 18.93 5.07
N ASP A 63 1.52 20.02 5.83
CA ASP A 63 0.89 20.02 7.17
C ASP A 63 -0.57 19.58 7.12
N ASP A 64 -1.29 19.85 6.04
CA ASP A 64 -2.69 19.46 5.79
C ASP A 64 -2.91 17.94 5.71
N LEU A 65 -1.87 17.20 5.35
CA LEU A 65 -1.89 15.74 5.28
C LEU A 65 -1.46 15.07 6.58
N VAL A 66 -0.80 15.79 7.50
CA VAL A 66 -0.23 15.20 8.74
C VAL A 66 -0.94 15.70 10.00
N SER A 67 -1.60 16.86 9.94
CA SER A 67 -2.34 17.47 11.04
C SER A 67 -3.56 16.65 11.49
N ASP A 68 -4.12 17.02 12.66
CA ASP A 68 -5.36 16.45 13.22
C ASP A 68 -5.36 14.92 13.36
N GLY A 69 -4.23 14.34 13.77
CA GLY A 69 -4.10 12.90 13.99
C GLY A 69 -4.01 12.07 12.71
N ARG A 70 -3.86 12.70 11.54
CA ARG A 70 -3.71 12.03 10.24
C ARG A 70 -2.30 11.49 9.97
N ALA A 71 -1.34 11.80 10.83
CA ALA A 71 0.04 11.28 10.72
C ALA A 71 0.10 9.75 10.57
N LEU A 72 -0.76 9.00 11.27
CA LEU A 72 -0.80 7.53 11.18
C LEU A 72 -1.32 7.04 9.83
N SER A 73 -2.37 7.66 9.29
CA SER A 73 -2.90 7.30 7.97
C SER A 73 -1.93 7.71 6.85
N PHE A 74 -1.27 8.86 7.01
CA PHE A 74 -0.18 9.30 6.13
C PHE A 74 0.98 8.30 6.09
N ALA A 75 1.44 7.84 7.26
CA ALA A 75 2.50 6.84 7.36
C ALA A 75 2.07 5.50 6.76
N LEU A 76 0.84 5.04 7.03
CA LEU A 76 0.30 3.80 6.48
C LEU A 76 0.25 3.81 4.96
N ILE A 77 -0.22 4.91 4.37
CA ILE A 77 -0.27 5.10 2.90
C ILE A 77 1.15 5.20 2.33
N GLY A 78 2.08 5.83 3.05
CA GLY A 78 3.50 5.87 2.67
C GLY A 78 4.14 4.49 2.61
N ILE A 79 3.94 3.66 3.64
CA ILE A 79 4.45 2.27 3.66
C ILE A 79 3.81 1.46 2.54
N ALA A 80 2.50 1.61 2.30
CA ALA A 80 1.81 0.93 1.21
C ALA A 80 2.37 1.29 -0.17
N THR A 81 2.80 2.55 -0.33
CA THR A 81 3.33 3.09 -1.59
C THR A 81 4.77 2.64 -1.82
N LYS A 82 5.65 2.81 -0.81
CA LYS A 82 7.10 2.56 -0.94
C LYS A 82 7.51 1.12 -0.66
N ARG A 83 6.79 0.43 0.23
CA ARG A 83 7.14 -0.91 0.75
C ARG A 83 5.90 -1.82 0.83
N PRO A 84 5.23 -2.07 -0.31
CA PRO A 84 3.95 -2.81 -0.32
C PRO A 84 4.07 -4.23 0.24
N LEU A 85 5.19 -4.91 0.00
CA LEU A 85 5.42 -6.27 0.51
C LEU A 85 5.55 -6.31 2.03
N PHE A 86 6.15 -5.29 2.64
CA PHE A 86 6.23 -5.21 4.11
C PHE A 86 4.85 -5.05 4.73
N LEU A 87 4.00 -4.21 4.14
CA LEU A 87 2.63 -4.03 4.62
C LEU A 87 1.81 -5.31 4.50
N ILE A 88 1.89 -5.99 3.34
CA ILE A 88 1.19 -7.26 3.13
C ILE A 88 1.70 -8.34 4.10
N GLY A 89 3.02 -8.43 4.29
CA GLY A 89 3.62 -9.37 5.24
C GLY A 89 3.18 -9.11 6.68
N ALA A 90 3.14 -7.84 7.10
CA ALA A 90 2.67 -7.45 8.43
C ALA A 90 1.19 -7.81 8.63
N LEU A 91 0.34 -7.56 7.63
CA LEU A 91 -1.07 -7.95 7.69
C LEU A 91 -1.26 -9.46 7.77
N ALA A 92 -0.49 -10.23 6.99
CA ALA A 92 -0.53 -11.69 7.03
C ALA A 92 -0.07 -12.22 8.40
N ALA A 93 0.99 -11.65 8.96
CA ALA A 93 1.47 -12.01 10.29
C ALA A 93 0.43 -11.70 11.38
N LEU A 94 -0.22 -10.54 11.30
CA LEU A 94 -1.25 -10.13 12.25
C LEU A 94 -2.50 -11.03 12.16
N ALA A 95 -2.88 -11.45 10.95
CA ALA A 95 -3.95 -12.43 10.73
C ALA A 95 -3.58 -13.84 11.20
N ALA A 96 -2.30 -14.22 11.13
CA ALA A 96 -1.79 -15.51 11.61
C ALA A 96 -1.58 -15.56 13.14
N LEU A 97 -1.52 -14.41 13.80
CA LEU A 97 -1.32 -14.26 15.24
C LEU A 97 -2.29 -15.09 16.11
N PRO A 98 -3.62 -15.07 15.90
CA PRO A 98 -4.53 -15.92 16.67
C PRO A 98 -4.24 -17.42 16.50
N PHE A 99 -3.83 -17.85 15.31
CA PHE A 99 -3.47 -19.25 15.05
C PHE A 99 -2.19 -19.65 15.77
N LEU A 100 -1.18 -18.76 15.81
CA LEU A 100 0.06 -18.97 16.56
C LEU A 100 -0.15 -19.00 18.07
N ILE A 101 -1.08 -18.19 18.60
CA ILE A 101 -1.46 -18.26 20.02
C ILE A 101 -2.11 -19.61 20.31
N LEU A 102 -3.05 -20.03 19.46
CA LEU A 102 -3.78 -21.28 19.67
C LEU A 102 -2.87 -22.52 19.55
N SER A 103 -1.91 -22.51 18.62
CA SER A 103 -0.99 -23.64 18.43
C SER A 103 0.13 -23.75 19.48
N LYS A 104 0.39 -22.68 20.24
CA LYS A 104 1.30 -22.73 21.41
C LYS A 104 0.63 -23.07 22.73
N LEU A 105 -0.70 -23.02 22.78
CA LEU A 105 -1.49 -23.33 23.99
C LEU A 105 -1.92 -24.81 24.08
N LEU A 106 -1.60 -25.60 23.06
CA LEU A 106 -1.93 -27.03 22.90
C LEU A 106 -0.65 -27.87 23.01
#